data_AF-A0A2V9UT18-F1
#
_entry.id   AF-A0A2V9UT18-F1
#
_cell.length_a   1.000
_cell.length_b   1.000
_cell.length_c   1.000
_cell.angle_alpha   90.00
_cell.angle_beta   90.00
_cell.angle_gamma   90.00
#
_symmetry.space_group_name_H-M   'P 1'
#
loop_
_entity.id
_entity.type
_entity.pdbx_description
1 polymer ?
#
loop_
_entity_poly.entity_id
_entity_poly.type
_entity_poly.pdbx_seq_one_letter_code
_entity_poly.pdbx_strand_id
1 'polypeptide(L)'
;MARPRQFVASPLPGWARRIRQLRLSLHLNQLDFGKHLKCSSMVISRWERGLQKPPADCLIAMGKMAGPPAGWYFWKMAGIDPADCKRMLENPGPPPSGK
;
A
#
# COMPACT_ATOMS: atom_id res chain seq x y z
N MET A 1 20.96 -6.49 38.78
CA MET A 1 20.13 -5.34 38.35
C MET A 1 19.91 -5.46 36.85
N ALA A 2 18.67 -5.58 36.38
CA ALA A 2 18.37 -5.70 34.95
C ALA A 2 18.51 -4.34 34.25
N ARG A 3 19.23 -4.30 33.11
CA ARG A 3 19.36 -3.08 32.30
C ARG A 3 17.98 -2.67 31.76
N PRO A 4 17.58 -1.38 31.86
CA PRO A 4 16.35 -0.93 31.23
C PRO A 4 16.47 -1.13 29.72
N ARG A 5 15.49 -1.81 29.12
CA ARG A 5 15.36 -1.90 27.66
C ARG A 5 15.12 -0.47 27.15
N GLN A 6 16.15 0.14 26.58
CA GLN A 6 16.00 1.38 25.81
C GLN A 6 15.22 1.04 24.53
N PHE A 7 13.92 1.30 24.54
CA PHE A 7 13.10 1.30 23.34
C PHE A 7 13.37 2.59 22.57
N VAL A 8 14.44 2.61 21.78
CA VAL A 8 14.59 3.66 20.77
C VAL A 8 13.53 3.35 19.71
N ALA A 9 12.44 4.13 19.68
CA ALA A 9 11.37 3.93 18.71
C ALA A 9 11.98 4.07 17.31
N SER A 10 12.05 2.96 16.56
CA SER A 10 12.47 3.00 15.17
C SER A 10 11.52 3.93 14.41
N PRO A 11 12.04 4.84 13.57
CA PRO A 11 11.20 5.80 12.89
C PRO A 11 10.14 5.06 12.05
N LEU A 12 8.87 5.42 12.25
CA LEU A 12 7.75 4.79 11.56
C LEU A 12 7.99 4.85 10.04
N PRO A 13 7.94 3.71 9.32
CA PRO A 13 8.18 3.70 7.89
C PRO A 13 7.22 4.63 7.14
N GLY A 14 7.72 5.32 6.10
CA GLY A 14 6.92 6.29 5.35
C GLY A 14 5.62 5.71 4.76
N TRP A 15 5.63 4.41 4.43
CA TRP A 15 4.45 3.69 3.96
C TRP A 15 3.37 3.52 5.04
N ALA A 16 3.76 3.28 6.29
CA ALA A 16 2.80 3.13 7.39
C ALA A 16 2.01 4.41 7.63
N ARG A 17 2.70 5.56 7.57
CA ARG A 17 2.06 6.88 7.66
C ARG A 17 1.11 7.14 6.49
N ARG A 18 1.52 6.82 5.26
CA ARG A 18 0.69 7.05 4.06
C ARG A 18 -0.54 6.15 4.00
N ILE A 19 -0.46 4.91 4.48
CA ILE A 19 -1.63 4.03 4.61
C ILE A 19 -2.65 4.66 5.55
N ARG A 20 -2.21 5.13 6.72
CA ARG A 20 -3.08 5.82 7.68
C ARG A 20 -3.69 7.09 7.08
N GLN A 21 -2.90 7.89 6.38
CA GLN A 21 -3.38 9.11 5.71
C GLN A 21 -4.46 8.79 4.66
N LEU A 22 -4.22 7.79 3.80
CA LEU A 22 -5.22 7.34 2.82
C LEU A 22 -6.52 6.94 3.51
N ARG A 23 -6.45 6.06 4.52
CA ARG A 23 -7.64 5.63 5.25
C ARG A 23 -8.42 6.80 5.84
N LEU A 24 -7.72 7.73 6.49
CA LEU A 24 -8.36 8.90 7.11
C LEU A 24 -8.96 9.85 6.07
N SER A 25 -8.33 10.02 4.91
CA SER A 25 -8.87 10.83 3.81
C SER A 25 -10.16 10.25 3.20
N LEU A 26 -10.35 8.94 3.32
CA LEU A 26 -11.58 8.25 2.91
C LEU A 26 -12.64 8.24 4.02
N HIS A 27 -12.37 8.85 5.18
CA HIS A 27 -13.23 8.83 6.36
C HIS A 27 -13.56 7.42 6.88
N LEU A 28 -12.64 6.46 6.70
CA LEU A 28 -12.85 5.06 7.11
C LEU A 28 -12.15 4.75 8.44
N ASN A 29 -12.77 3.89 9.25
CA ASN A 29 -12.08 3.22 10.36
C ASN A 29 -11.24 2.04 9.83
N GLN A 30 -10.41 1.42 10.69
CA GLN A 30 -9.54 0.31 10.28
C GLN A 30 -10.30 -0.94 9.84
N LEU A 31 -11.51 -1.16 10.36
CA LEU A 31 -12.35 -2.29 9.97
C LEU A 31 -12.90 -2.10 8.55
N ASP A 32 -13.48 -0.94 8.25
CA ASP A 32 -14.08 -0.68 6.95
C ASP A 32 -13.02 -0.55 5.85
N PHE A 33 -11.88 0.08 6.16
CA PHE A 33 -10.72 0.07 5.26
C PHE A 33 -10.21 -1.35 5.01
N GLY A 34 -10.17 -2.19 6.04
CA GLY A 34 -9.86 -3.62 5.92
C GLY A 34 -10.82 -4.35 4.98
N LYS A 35 -12.14 -4.11 5.08
CA LYS A 35 -13.13 -4.71 4.17
C LYS A 35 -12.85 -4.40 2.70
N HIS A 36 -12.54 -3.15 2.37
CA HIS A 36 -12.16 -2.76 1.00
C HIS A 36 -10.90 -3.48 0.49
N LEU A 37 -10.01 -3.87 1.41
CA LEU A 37 -8.75 -4.56 1.12
C LEU A 37 -8.81 -6.08 1.38
N LYS A 38 -9.99 -6.63 1.70
CA LYS A 38 -10.17 -8.03 2.12
C LYS A 38 -9.24 -8.45 3.27
N CYS A 39 -8.98 -7.53 4.19
CA CYS A 39 -8.10 -7.69 5.36
C CYS A 39 -8.87 -7.43 6.66
N SER A 40 -8.38 -7.97 7.78
CA SER A 40 -8.92 -7.63 9.10
C SER A 40 -8.41 -6.28 9.60
N SER A 41 -9.14 -5.64 10.51
CA SER A 41 -8.70 -4.39 11.18
C SER A 41 -7.35 -4.53 11.88
N MET A 42 -7.05 -5.72 12.42
CA MET A 42 -5.76 -6.04 13.06
C MET A 42 -4.60 -6.00 12.05
N VAL A 43 -4.81 -6.50 10.83
CA VAL A 43 -3.81 -6.42 9.76
C VAL A 43 -3.54 -4.97 9.39
N ILE A 44 -4.60 -4.14 9.25
CA ILE A 44 -4.46 -2.70 9.00
C ILE A 44 -3.68 -2.02 10.13
N SER A 45 -3.97 -2.33 11.39
CA SER A 45 -3.25 -1.80 12.55
C SER A 45 -1.75 -2.12 12.51
N ARG A 46 -1.39 -3.36 12.15
CA ARG A 46 0.03 -3.74 11.98
C ARG A 46 0.72 -2.92 10.89
N TRP A 47 0.04 -2.64 9.78
CA TRP A 47 0.60 -1.81 8.72
C TRP A 47 0.77 -0.36 9.15
N GLU A 48 -0.24 0.26 9.76
CA GLU A 48 -0.18 1.66 10.21
C GLU A 48 0.86 1.90 11.31
N ARG A 49 1.22 0.84 12.04
CA ARG A 49 2.28 0.85 13.06
C ARG A 49 3.66 0.46 12.53
N GLY A 50 3.79 0.17 11.24
CA GLY A 50 5.07 -0.20 10.64
C GLY A 50 5.55 -1.62 10.99
N LEU A 51 4.70 -2.45 11.59
CA LEU A 51 5.07 -3.80 12.07
C LEU A 51 5.18 -4.82 10.93
N GLN A 52 4.44 -4.60 9.84
CA GLN A 52 4.41 -5.49 8.68
C GLN A 52 4.14 -4.68 7.42
N LYS A 53 4.92 -4.92 6.35
CA LYS A 53 4.66 -4.31 5.04
C LYS A 53 3.43 -4.97 4.38
N PRO A 54 2.52 -4.21 3.73
CA PRO A 54 1.41 -4.79 2.99
C PRO A 54 1.90 -5.59 1.76
N PRO A 55 1.18 -6.64 1.34
CA PRO A 55 1.47 -7.37 0.10
C PRO A 55 1.12 -6.52 -1.14
N ALA A 56 1.66 -6.91 -2.30
CA ALA A 56 1.53 -6.18 -3.56
C ALA A 56 0.06 -5.92 -3.95
N ASP A 57 -0.81 -6.92 -3.85
CA ASP A 57 -2.24 -6.77 -4.20
C ASP A 57 -2.95 -5.70 -3.37
N CYS A 58 -2.61 -5.60 -2.08
CA CYS A 58 -3.15 -4.55 -1.21
C CYS A 58 -2.59 -3.17 -1.56
N LEU A 59 -1.32 -3.07 -1.93
CA LEU A 59 -0.72 -1.84 -2.44
C LEU A 59 -1.38 -1.41 -3.76
N ILE A 60 -1.66 -2.33 -4.66
CA ILE A 60 -2.38 -2.05 -5.92
C ILE A 60 -3.79 -1.54 -5.62
N ALA A 61 -4.53 -2.21 -4.73
CA ALA A 61 -5.87 -1.81 -4.34
C ALA A 61 -5.88 -0.43 -3.66
N MET A 62 -4.95 -0.16 -2.74
CA MET A 62 -4.79 1.17 -2.13
C MET A 62 -4.47 2.25 -3.17
N GLY A 63 -3.65 1.94 -4.18
CA GLY A 63 -3.38 2.86 -5.27
C GLY A 63 -4.62 3.19 -6.09
N LYS A 64 -5.49 2.21 -6.34
CA LYS A 64 -6.80 2.43 -7.00
C LYS A 64 -7.71 3.31 -6.16
N MET A 65 -7.78 3.09 -4.85
CA MET A 65 -8.61 3.91 -3.94
C MET A 65 -8.10 5.35 -3.81
N ALA A 66 -6.77 5.54 -3.82
CA ALA A 66 -6.16 6.86 -3.69
C ALA A 66 -6.32 7.71 -4.96
N GLY A 67 -6.38 7.07 -6.14
CA GLY A 67 -6.46 7.75 -7.44
C GLY A 67 -5.20 8.56 -7.79
N PRO A 68 -5.11 9.12 -9.02
CA PRO A 68 -4.00 9.98 -9.41
C PRO A 68 -4.01 11.32 -8.65
N PRO A 69 -2.85 11.91 -8.29
CA PRO A 69 -1.50 11.35 -8.43
C PRO A 69 -1.08 10.46 -7.24
N ALA A 70 -1.84 10.44 -6.15
CA ALA A 70 -1.44 9.81 -4.88
C ALA A 70 -1.24 8.29 -4.99
N GLY A 71 -2.00 7.62 -5.85
CA GLY A 71 -1.97 6.18 -6.07
C GLY A 71 -0.64 5.64 -6.57
N TRP A 72 0.12 6.46 -7.30
CA TRP A 72 1.45 6.09 -7.80
C TRP A 72 2.42 5.74 -6.69
N TYR A 73 2.28 6.31 -5.50
CA TYR A 73 3.11 5.94 -4.36
C TYR A 73 2.94 4.45 -3.99
N PHE A 74 1.70 3.97 -3.97
CA PHE A 74 1.40 2.58 -3.62
C PHE A 74 1.77 1.63 -4.76
N TRP A 75 1.47 2.00 -6.00
CA TRP A 75 1.82 1.19 -7.17
C TRP A 75 3.34 1.05 -7.34
N LYS A 76 4.11 2.12 -7.14
CA LYS A 76 5.58 2.05 -7.15
C LYS A 76 6.11 1.09 -6.08
N MET A 77 5.49 1.07 -4.90
CA MET A 77 5.86 0.14 -3.83
C MET A 77 5.47 -1.32 -4.12
N ALA A 78 4.46 -1.53 -4.95
CA ALA A 78 4.08 -2.84 -5.49
C ALA A 78 4.98 -3.29 -6.65
N GLY A 79 5.91 -2.44 -7.11
CA GLY A 79 6.80 -2.73 -8.24
C GLY A 79 6.26 -2.26 -9.59
N ILE A 80 5.22 -1.43 -9.62
CA ILE A 80 4.65 -0.87 -10.85
C ILE A 80 5.20 0.55 -11.06
N ASP A 81 6.08 0.71 -12.04
CA ASP A 81 6.67 2.01 -12.38
C ASP A 81 5.88 2.70 -13.50
N PRO A 82 5.62 4.03 -13.41
CA PRO A 82 4.95 4.77 -14.47
C PRO A 82 5.61 4.65 -15.85
N ALA A 83 6.94 4.55 -15.92
CA ALA A 83 7.65 4.41 -17.19
C ALA A 83 7.39 3.04 -17.85
N ASP A 84 7.35 1.98 -17.05
CA ASP A 84 7.01 0.65 -17.53
C ASP A 84 5.54 0.58 -17.98
N CYS A 85 4.61 1.17 -17.21
CA CYS A 85 3.22 1.30 -17.63
C CYS A 85 3.07 2.04 -18.96
N LYS A 86 3.76 3.18 -19.11
CA LYS A 86 3.75 3.95 -20.34
C LYS A 86 4.26 3.13 -21.52
N ARG A 87 5.41 2.45 -21.36
CA ARG A 87 6.01 1.59 -22.38
C ARG A 87 5.06 0.45 -22.80
N MET A 88 4.37 -0.18 -21.85
CA MET A 88 3.42 -1.27 -22.12
C MET A 88 2.16 -0.78 -22.85
N LEU A 89 1.70 0.44 -22.57
CA LEU A 89 0.54 1.04 -23.25
C LEU A 89 0.88 1.52 -24.67
N GLU A 90 2.10 2.04 -24.87
CA GLU A 90 2.57 2.51 -26.18
C GLU A 90 2.93 1.36 -27.13
N ASN A 91 3.30 0.19 -26.60
CA ASN A 91 3.60 -1.00 -27.39
C ASN A 91 2.97 -2.26 -26.76
N PRO A 92 1.64 -2.47 -26.92
CA PRO A 92 0.93 -3.57 -26.29
C PRO A 92 1.26 -4.96 -26.88
N GLY A 93 2.10 -5.02 -27.92
CA GLY A 93 2.32 -6.22 -28.72
C GLY A 93 1.09 -6.60 -29.55
N PRO A 94 1.22 -7.57 -30.47
CA PRO A 94 0.06 -8.11 -31.16
C PRO A 94 -0.89 -8.79 -30.15
N PRO A 95 -2.21 -8.71 -30.34
CA PRO A 95 -3.16 -9.40 -29.47
C PRO A 95 -2.84 -10.90 -29.42
N PRO A 96 -2.99 -11.57 -28.26
CA PRO A 96 -2.73 -12.99 -28.15
C PRO A 96 -3.59 -13.73 -29.18
N SER A 97 -2.96 -14.55 -30.01
CA SER A 97 -3.67 -15.41 -30.97
C SER A 97 -4.56 -16.37 -30.18
N GLY A 98 -5.86 -16.10 -30.17
CA GLY A 98 -6.84 -16.94 -29.50
C GLY A 98 -6.82 -18.35 -30.08
N LYS A 99 -6.85 -19.36 -29.20
CA LYS A 99 -7.37 -20.69 -29.53
C LYS A 99 -8.85 -20.73 -29.22
#